data_AF-A0A374CCG2-F1
#
_entry.id   AF-A0A374CCG2-F1
#
_cell.length_a   1.000
_cell.length_b   1.000
_cell.length_c   1.000
_cell.angle_alpha   90.00
_cell.angle_beta   90.00
_cell.angle_gamma   90.00
#
_symmetry.space_group_name_H-M   'P 1'
#
loop_
_entity.id
_entity.type
_entity.pdbx_description
1 polymer ?
#
loop_
_entity_poly.entity_id
_entity_poly.type
_entity_poly.pdbx_seq_one_letter_code
_entity_poly.pdbx_strand_id
1 'polypeptide(L)'
;MVCCSVNAQTATETFNFPKMTDIPTGAWTINQKLDGVSIVRKKSNLTMTFATADGKKAPEYAIDANNKGVDVQAACLLPGNTLTISTEKKNIVSVQFYYLSKSKAAIGKNYQITPEGTYPGEKAYTYIWTGKTQKFELKNLTNKAGIEIHKIVVTYEDAE
;
A
#
# COMPACT_ATOMS: atom_id res chain seq x y z
N MET A 1 -42.93 0.05 3.43
CA MET A 1 -41.61 -0.58 3.55
C MET A 1 -40.57 0.49 3.28
N VAL A 2 -40.04 1.11 4.34
CA VAL A 2 -38.99 2.14 4.22
C VAL A 2 -37.68 1.38 4.08
N CYS A 3 -37.07 1.44 2.89
CA CYS A 3 -35.74 0.91 2.66
C CYS A 3 -34.77 1.84 3.38
N CYS A 4 -34.27 1.44 4.55
CA CYS A 4 -33.15 2.12 5.19
C CYS A 4 -31.92 1.84 4.33
N SER A 5 -31.57 2.78 3.45
CA SER A 5 -30.22 2.85 2.89
C SER A 5 -29.27 3.06 4.06
N VAL A 6 -28.64 1.99 4.55
CA VAL A 6 -27.53 2.11 5.48
C VAL A 6 -26.40 2.72 4.66
N ASN A 7 -26.22 4.04 4.74
CA ASN A 7 -24.99 4.65 4.23
C ASN A 7 -23.85 4.01 5.01
N ALA A 8 -23.09 3.11 4.36
CA ALA A 8 -21.95 2.46 4.98
C ALA A 8 -21.00 3.55 5.51
N GLN A 9 -20.82 3.59 6.84
CA GLN A 9 -19.95 4.57 7.46
C GLN A 9 -18.51 4.16 7.16
N THR A 10 -17.84 4.95 6.32
CA THR A 10 -16.44 4.70 5.98
C THR A 10 -15.50 5.28 7.04
N ALA A 11 -14.40 4.59 7.28
CA ALA A 11 -13.30 5.00 8.14
C ALA A 11 -11.98 4.93 7.37
N THR A 12 -10.93 5.58 7.90
CA THR A 12 -9.61 5.59 7.28
C THR A 12 -8.53 5.05 8.22
N GLU A 13 -7.54 4.38 7.66
CA GLU A 13 -6.33 3.92 8.33
C GLU A 13 -5.12 4.37 7.53
N THR A 14 -4.04 4.75 8.24
CA THR A 14 -2.81 5.22 7.58
C THR A 14 -1.60 4.39 7.99
N PHE A 15 -0.90 3.89 6.97
CA PHE A 15 0.44 3.34 7.08
C PHE A 15 1.43 4.43 6.66
N ASN A 16 2.19 4.97 7.61
CA ASN A 16 3.14 6.07 7.38
C ASN A 16 4.56 5.56 7.60
N PHE A 17 5.27 5.26 6.50
CA PHE A 17 6.58 4.60 6.55
C PHE A 17 7.67 5.45 7.21
N PRO A 18 7.75 6.78 7.01
CA PRO A 18 8.65 7.65 7.77
C PRO A 18 8.59 7.52 9.29
N LYS A 19 7.47 7.05 9.85
CA LYS A 19 7.31 6.87 11.31
C LYS A 19 7.58 5.45 11.79
N MET A 20 8.00 4.54 10.91
CA MET A 20 8.25 3.13 11.27
C MET A 20 9.55 2.95 12.04
N THR A 21 10.45 3.93 12.09
CA THR A 21 11.63 3.94 12.98
C THR A 21 11.27 4.26 14.43
N ASP A 22 10.10 4.86 14.67
CA ASP A 22 9.75 5.47 15.96
C ASP A 22 8.68 4.67 16.72
N ILE A 23 8.39 3.44 16.28
CA ILE A 23 7.42 2.58 16.95
C ILE A 23 8.06 1.84 18.14
N PRO A 24 7.45 1.88 19.35
CA PRO A 24 8.02 1.27 20.56
C PRO A 24 8.28 -0.24 20.47
N THR A 25 7.59 -0.93 19.55
CA THR A 25 7.74 -2.36 19.33
C THR A 25 8.03 -2.63 17.85
N GLY A 26 9.23 -3.12 17.54
CA GLY A 26 9.58 -3.58 16.19
C GLY A 26 9.83 -2.46 15.18
N ALA A 27 10.47 -1.36 15.61
CA ALA A 27 10.94 -0.31 14.72
C ALA A 27 11.76 -0.89 13.56
N TRP A 28 11.49 -0.41 12.36
CA TRP A 28 12.21 -0.86 11.18
C TRP A 28 13.56 -0.14 11.06
N THR A 29 14.57 -0.89 10.65
CA THR A 29 15.91 -0.35 10.38
C THR A 29 16.11 -0.13 8.89
N ILE A 30 16.86 0.91 8.52
CA ILE A 30 17.18 1.15 7.10
C ILE A 30 17.94 -0.05 6.54
N ASN A 31 17.60 -0.44 5.32
CA ASN A 31 18.00 -1.65 4.60
C ASN A 31 17.45 -2.97 5.15
N GLN A 32 16.54 -2.92 6.14
CA GLN A 32 15.83 -4.12 6.59
C GLN A 32 15.03 -4.74 5.44
N LYS A 33 15.15 -6.06 5.30
CA LYS A 33 14.34 -6.83 4.36
C LYS A 33 12.94 -7.01 4.92
N LEU A 34 11.95 -6.81 4.06
CA LEU A 34 10.55 -6.78 4.42
C LEU A 34 9.82 -8.08 4.05
N ASP A 35 10.50 -9.06 3.46
CA ASP A 35 9.85 -10.33 3.10
C ASP A 35 9.25 -11.03 4.33
N GLY A 36 7.95 -11.31 4.29
CA GLY A 36 7.20 -11.88 5.41
C GLY A 36 6.85 -10.89 6.53
N VAL A 37 7.30 -9.63 6.45
CA VAL A 37 6.96 -8.61 7.45
C VAL A 37 5.48 -8.25 7.33
N SER A 38 4.82 -8.21 8.48
CA SER A 38 3.39 -7.91 8.61
C SER A 38 3.15 -6.78 9.62
N ILE A 39 2.32 -5.80 9.24
CA ILE A 39 1.84 -4.73 10.11
C ILE A 39 0.35 -4.93 10.35
N VAL A 40 -0.01 -5.24 11.59
CA VAL A 40 -1.40 -5.48 12.00
C VAL A 40 -1.94 -4.24 12.71
N ARG A 41 -3.04 -3.69 12.21
CA ARG A 41 -3.78 -2.58 12.83
C ARG A 41 -5.04 -3.12 13.50
N LYS A 42 -4.93 -3.42 14.79
CA LYS A 42 -6.01 -4.05 15.58
C LYS A 42 -7.34 -3.30 15.53
N LYS A 43 -7.32 -1.96 15.54
CA LYS A 43 -8.54 -1.12 15.52
C LYS A 43 -9.31 -1.21 14.20
N SER A 44 -8.60 -1.17 13.08
CA SER A 44 -9.18 -1.26 11.73
C SER A 44 -9.33 -2.70 11.23
N ASN A 45 -8.77 -3.68 11.92
CA ASN A 45 -8.66 -5.07 11.48
C ASN A 45 -8.00 -5.21 10.10
N LEU A 46 -7.03 -4.35 9.81
CA LEU A 46 -6.25 -4.37 8.58
C LEU A 46 -4.87 -4.96 8.85
N THR A 47 -4.44 -5.84 7.97
CA THR A 47 -3.08 -6.40 7.97
C THR A 47 -2.42 -6.06 6.65
N MET A 48 -1.27 -5.39 6.72
CA MET A 48 -0.42 -5.13 5.55
C MET A 48 0.80 -6.03 5.58
N THR A 49 1.10 -6.70 4.47
CA THR A 49 2.23 -7.62 4.34
C THR A 49 3.06 -7.33 3.09
N PHE A 50 4.33 -7.70 3.14
CA PHE A 50 5.27 -7.62 2.03
C PHE A 50 5.79 -9.00 1.68
N ALA A 51 6.00 -9.27 0.39
CA ALA A 51 6.60 -10.51 -0.06
C ALA A 51 7.56 -10.31 -1.23
N THR A 52 8.60 -11.13 -1.27
CA THR A 52 9.49 -11.27 -2.43
C THR A 52 8.70 -11.75 -3.65
N ALA A 53 7.71 -12.63 -3.44
CA ALA A 53 6.88 -13.27 -4.46
C ALA A 53 7.74 -13.86 -5.61
N ASP A 54 7.56 -13.44 -6.86
CA ASP A 54 8.38 -13.90 -8.00
C ASP A 54 9.64 -13.03 -8.24
N GLY A 55 9.91 -12.08 -7.34
CA GLY A 55 11.08 -11.23 -7.37
C GLY A 55 12.38 -11.97 -7.02
N LYS A 56 13.51 -11.46 -7.52
CA LYS A 56 14.85 -12.00 -7.19
C LYS A 56 15.45 -11.43 -5.90
N LYS A 57 14.91 -10.31 -5.43
CA LYS A 57 15.36 -9.59 -4.23
C LYS A 57 14.16 -9.27 -3.37
N ALA A 58 14.33 -9.36 -2.06
CA ALA A 58 13.29 -9.00 -1.11
C ALA A 58 12.97 -7.50 -1.15
N PRO A 59 11.71 -7.11 -0.88
CA PRO A 59 11.37 -5.72 -0.62
C PRO A 59 12.17 -5.19 0.58
N GLU A 60 12.43 -3.90 0.62
CA GLU A 60 13.30 -3.31 1.64
C GLU A 60 12.78 -1.97 2.17
N TYR A 61 13.13 -1.66 3.41
CA TYR A 61 12.92 -0.36 3.98
C TYR A 61 14.14 0.52 3.71
N ALA A 62 13.99 1.62 2.99
CA ALA A 62 15.10 2.45 2.51
C ALA A 62 14.84 3.93 2.79
N ILE A 63 15.89 4.75 2.63
CA ILE A 63 15.75 6.20 2.51
C ILE A 63 15.67 6.53 1.03
N ASP A 64 14.66 7.30 0.63
CA ASP A 64 14.56 7.86 -0.71
C ASP A 64 14.12 9.32 -0.65
N ALA A 65 14.39 10.09 -1.71
CA ALA A 65 13.83 11.43 -1.80
C ALA A 65 12.29 11.34 -1.86
N ASN A 66 11.55 12.34 -1.39
CA ASN A 66 10.12 12.52 -1.64
C ASN A 66 9.88 13.40 -2.87
N ASN A 67 8.61 13.68 -3.20
CA ASN A 67 8.25 14.52 -4.36
C ASN A 67 8.76 15.99 -4.30
N LYS A 68 9.35 16.40 -3.17
CA LYS A 68 10.03 17.70 -2.97
C LYS A 68 11.55 17.57 -2.95
N GLY A 69 12.10 16.38 -3.25
CA GLY A 69 13.54 16.11 -3.19
C GLY A 69 14.09 15.94 -1.77
N VAL A 70 13.23 15.73 -0.77
CA VAL A 70 13.64 15.58 0.64
C VAL A 70 13.70 14.11 1.00
N ASP A 71 14.83 13.67 1.55
CA ASP A 71 15.00 12.31 2.04
C ASP A 71 13.94 11.93 3.08
N VAL A 72 13.27 10.82 2.83
CA VAL A 72 12.22 10.22 3.65
C VAL A 72 12.33 8.71 3.59
N GLN A 73 11.89 8.04 4.64
CA GLN A 73 11.88 6.58 4.63
C GLN A 73 10.71 6.04 3.80
N ALA A 74 10.96 4.94 3.10
CA ALA A 74 10.04 4.31 2.18
C ALA A 74 10.13 2.78 2.25
N ALA A 75 9.02 2.10 1.99
CA ALA A 75 9.06 0.70 1.61
C ALA A 75 9.27 0.59 0.09
N CYS A 76 10.32 -0.08 -0.34
CA CYS A 76 10.67 -0.27 -1.74
C CYS A 76 10.25 -1.65 -2.22
N LEU A 77 9.34 -1.69 -3.20
CA LEU A 77 8.97 -2.91 -3.92
C LEU A 77 9.81 -3.02 -5.19
N LEU A 78 10.72 -3.98 -5.25
CA LEU A 78 11.50 -4.30 -6.46
C LEU A 78 10.69 -5.16 -7.43
N PRO A 79 11.13 -5.33 -8.70
CA PRO A 79 10.43 -6.18 -9.66
C PRO A 79 10.13 -7.58 -9.11
N GLY A 80 8.87 -7.97 -9.23
CA GLY A 80 8.28 -9.21 -8.71
C GLY A 80 7.75 -9.11 -7.27
N ASN A 81 8.11 -8.09 -6.50
CA ASN A 81 7.63 -7.97 -5.12
C ASN A 81 6.16 -7.57 -5.05
N THR A 82 5.52 -7.98 -3.96
CA THR A 82 4.13 -7.65 -3.66
C THR A 82 3.97 -6.96 -2.30
N LEU A 83 2.96 -6.09 -2.23
CA LEU A 83 2.38 -5.57 -0.99
C LEU A 83 0.91 -5.96 -0.97
N THR A 84 0.47 -6.59 0.11
CA THR A 84 -0.93 -6.97 0.32
C THR A 84 -1.52 -6.21 1.50
N ILE A 85 -2.76 -5.76 1.37
CA ILE A 85 -3.59 -5.26 2.48
C ILE A 85 -4.82 -6.15 2.55
N SER A 86 -5.05 -6.76 3.71
CA SER A 86 -6.13 -7.71 3.90
C SER A 86 -6.89 -7.45 5.19
N THR A 87 -8.13 -7.91 5.24
CA THR A 87 -9.00 -7.85 6.41
C THR A 87 -9.98 -9.01 6.41
N GLU A 88 -10.40 -9.45 7.58
CA GLU A 88 -11.41 -10.50 7.76
C GLU A 88 -12.79 -9.95 8.10
N LYS A 89 -12.89 -8.66 8.45
CA LYS A 89 -14.12 -8.07 9.06
C LYS A 89 -14.60 -6.79 8.39
N LYS A 90 -13.84 -6.25 7.44
CA LYS A 90 -14.12 -4.99 6.78
C LYS A 90 -14.14 -5.18 5.27
N ASN A 91 -14.65 -4.20 4.54
CA ASN A 91 -14.43 -4.06 3.11
C ASN A 91 -13.49 -2.87 2.88
N ILE A 92 -12.39 -3.09 2.16
CA ILE A 92 -11.52 -2.05 1.62
C ILE A 92 -12.24 -1.46 0.41
N VAL A 93 -12.49 -0.15 0.45
CA VAL A 93 -13.22 0.56 -0.61
C VAL A 93 -12.34 1.53 -1.40
N SER A 94 -11.23 1.97 -0.80
CA SER A 94 -10.23 2.75 -1.49
C SER A 94 -8.85 2.53 -0.90
N VAL A 95 -7.83 2.54 -1.76
CA VAL A 95 -6.43 2.55 -1.33
C VAL A 95 -5.68 3.63 -2.08
N GLN A 96 -5.07 4.54 -1.34
CA GLN A 96 -4.26 5.63 -1.86
C GLN A 96 -2.79 5.44 -1.49
N PHE A 97 -1.92 5.35 -2.49
CA PHE A 97 -0.47 5.24 -2.33
C PHE A 97 0.17 6.58 -2.64
N TYR A 98 1.01 7.04 -1.73
CA TYR A 98 1.92 8.15 -1.97
C TYR A 98 3.28 7.53 -2.23
N TYR A 99 3.70 7.63 -3.49
CA TYR A 99 4.85 6.92 -3.98
C TYR A 99 5.72 7.84 -4.82
N LEU A 100 6.98 7.47 -4.91
CA LEU A 100 7.84 7.89 -5.97
C LEU A 100 8.17 6.72 -6.88
N SER A 101 8.28 7.07 -8.15
CA SER A 101 8.79 6.18 -9.16
C SER A 101 9.71 6.99 -10.04
N LYS A 102 10.99 6.61 -10.06
CA LYS A 102 11.99 7.18 -10.97
C LYS A 102 11.72 6.84 -12.44
N SER A 103 10.69 6.04 -12.73
CA SER A 103 10.15 5.77 -14.07
C SER A 103 8.65 6.11 -14.14
N LYS A 104 8.12 6.50 -15.31
CA LYS A 104 6.67 6.73 -15.47
C LYS A 104 5.89 5.49 -15.03
N ALA A 105 4.98 5.63 -14.08
CA ALA A 105 4.22 4.53 -13.50
C ALA A 105 3.02 4.17 -14.41
N ALA A 106 3.20 3.24 -15.35
CA ALA A 106 2.10 2.75 -16.19
C ALA A 106 1.46 1.48 -15.59
N ILE A 107 0.18 1.55 -15.18
CA ILE A 107 -0.63 0.39 -14.72
C ILE A 107 -0.64 -0.69 -15.82
N GLY A 108 -0.57 -1.97 -15.43
CA GLY A 108 -0.60 -3.11 -16.35
C GLY A 108 0.70 -3.33 -17.12
N LYS A 109 1.62 -2.36 -17.08
CA LYS A 109 2.96 -2.46 -17.69
C LYS A 109 4.05 -2.55 -16.62
N ASN A 110 4.01 -1.64 -15.65
CA ASN A 110 5.05 -1.49 -14.62
C ASN A 110 4.62 -2.05 -13.27
N TYR A 111 3.32 -2.06 -13.00
CA TYR A 111 2.73 -2.64 -11.79
C TYR A 111 1.33 -3.14 -12.06
N GLN A 112 0.86 -4.05 -11.23
CA GLN A 112 -0.47 -4.63 -11.24
C GLN A 112 -1.14 -4.40 -9.90
N ILE A 113 -2.45 -4.18 -9.93
CA ILE A 113 -3.29 -4.12 -8.74
C ILE A 113 -4.38 -5.16 -8.85
N THR A 114 -4.69 -5.82 -7.74
CA THR A 114 -5.73 -6.85 -7.67
C THR A 114 -6.57 -6.67 -6.41
N PRO A 115 -7.90 -6.74 -6.49
CA PRO A 115 -8.70 -6.90 -7.71
C PRO A 115 -8.68 -5.65 -8.59
N GLU A 116 -9.14 -5.81 -9.84
CA GLU A 116 -9.39 -4.67 -10.72
C GLU A 116 -10.37 -3.69 -10.05
N GLY A 117 -10.16 -2.40 -10.30
CA GLY A 117 -10.97 -1.34 -9.71
C GLY A 117 -11.03 -0.12 -10.61
N THR A 118 -11.70 0.93 -10.13
CA THR A 118 -11.79 2.20 -10.84
C THR A 118 -10.63 3.11 -10.46
N TYR A 119 -10.10 3.80 -11.46
CA TYR A 119 -8.97 4.72 -11.32
C TYR A 119 -9.44 6.13 -11.64
N PRO A 120 -9.59 7.02 -10.64
CA PRO A 120 -10.05 8.39 -10.86
C PRO A 120 -8.98 9.29 -11.51
N GLY A 121 -7.86 8.72 -11.97
CA GLY A 121 -6.72 9.41 -12.58
C GLY A 121 -5.48 9.43 -11.69
N GLU A 122 -4.31 9.52 -12.33
CA GLU A 122 -3.04 9.71 -11.64
C GLU A 122 -2.91 11.19 -11.22
N LYS A 123 -2.77 11.44 -9.92
CA LYS A 123 -2.21 12.70 -9.45
C LYS A 123 -0.71 12.50 -9.32
N ALA A 124 0.11 13.49 -9.67
CA ALA A 124 1.56 13.36 -9.58
C ALA A 124 1.96 12.79 -8.19
N TYR A 125 2.70 11.67 -8.19
CA TYR A 125 3.19 11.00 -6.97
C TYR A 125 2.08 10.43 -6.06
N THR A 126 0.89 10.19 -6.61
CA THR A 126 -0.25 9.65 -5.88
C THR A 126 -1.08 8.74 -6.77
N TYR A 127 -1.27 7.51 -6.30
CA TYR A 127 -2.15 6.54 -6.93
C TYR A 127 -3.39 6.31 -6.08
N ILE A 128 -4.57 6.22 -6.70
CA ILE A 128 -5.82 5.94 -6.01
C ILE A 128 -6.52 4.78 -6.71
N TRP A 129 -6.70 3.68 -5.98
CA TRP A 129 -7.59 2.59 -6.35
C TRP A 129 -8.92 2.75 -5.62
N THR A 130 -10.02 2.42 -6.30
CA THR A 130 -11.37 2.34 -5.71
C THR A 130 -12.07 1.06 -6.16
N GLY A 131 -12.81 0.43 -5.26
CA GLY A 131 -13.50 -0.84 -5.49
C GLY A 131 -14.17 -1.31 -4.21
N LYS A 132 -14.44 -2.62 -4.09
CA LYS A 132 -14.87 -3.25 -2.82
C LYS A 132 -14.21 -4.62 -2.73
N THR A 133 -13.36 -4.83 -1.74
CA THR A 133 -12.62 -6.10 -1.55
C THR A 133 -12.23 -6.31 -0.09
N GLN A 134 -12.02 -7.55 0.32
CA GLN A 134 -11.37 -7.87 1.60
C GLN A 134 -9.85 -8.02 1.47
N LYS A 135 -9.34 -8.12 0.24
CA LYS A 135 -7.92 -8.24 -0.06
C LYS A 135 -7.55 -7.36 -1.25
N PHE A 136 -6.60 -6.46 -1.02
CA PHE A 136 -5.97 -5.63 -2.01
C PHE A 136 -4.50 -6.07 -2.17
N GLU A 137 -4.00 -6.14 -3.40
CA GLU A 137 -2.60 -6.45 -3.70
C GLU A 137 -2.05 -5.45 -4.73
N LEU A 138 -0.84 -4.94 -4.46
CA LEU A 138 -0.01 -4.19 -5.39
C LEU A 138 1.23 -5.03 -5.71
N LYS A 139 1.48 -5.29 -6.99
CA LYS A 139 2.65 -6.00 -7.48
C LYS A 139 3.49 -5.11 -8.39
N ASN A 140 4.78 -5.00 -8.13
CA ASN A 140 5.71 -4.39 -9.09
C ASN A 140 6.04 -5.43 -10.18
N LEU A 141 5.66 -5.16 -11.44
CA LEU A 141 5.90 -6.09 -12.54
C LEU A 141 7.30 -5.90 -13.12
N THR A 142 7.65 -4.66 -13.51
CA THR A 142 8.83 -4.40 -14.34
C THR A 142 9.60 -3.13 -13.97
N ASN A 143 9.16 -2.36 -12.96
CA ASN A 143 9.83 -1.13 -12.59
C ASN A 143 11.15 -1.41 -11.86
N LYS A 144 12.26 -1.40 -12.62
CA LYS A 144 13.61 -1.71 -12.14
C LYS A 144 14.10 -0.79 -11.01
N ALA A 145 13.64 0.46 -11.01
CA ALA A 145 13.99 1.42 -9.96
C ALA A 145 13.23 1.14 -8.64
N GLY A 146 12.22 0.28 -8.68
CA GLY A 146 11.34 0.01 -7.56
C GLY A 146 10.13 0.94 -7.52
N ILE A 147 9.15 0.56 -6.70
CA ILE A 147 8.04 1.43 -6.28
C ILE A 147 8.34 1.84 -4.84
N GLU A 148 8.66 3.10 -4.63
CA GLU A 148 9.07 3.65 -3.34
C GLU A 148 7.83 4.22 -2.65
N ILE A 149 7.29 3.51 -1.66
CA ILE A 149 6.03 3.87 -1.00
C ILE A 149 6.32 4.55 0.33
N HIS A 150 5.86 5.79 0.48
CA HIS A 150 6.06 6.58 1.71
C HIS A 150 4.85 6.57 2.64
N LYS A 151 3.65 6.48 2.06
CA LYS A 151 2.41 6.47 2.82
C LYS A 151 1.32 5.73 2.07
N ILE A 152 0.51 4.99 2.81
CA ILE A 152 -0.71 4.37 2.30
C ILE A 152 -1.87 4.82 3.17
N VAL A 153 -2.93 5.30 2.54
CA VAL A 153 -4.21 5.59 3.19
C VAL A 153 -5.23 4.58 2.68
N VAL A 154 -5.83 3.83 3.60
CA VAL A 154 -6.85 2.83 3.29
C VAL A 154 -8.18 3.34 3.81
N THR A 155 -9.17 3.41 2.94
CA THR A 155 -10.56 3.64 3.34
C THR A 155 -11.29 2.31 3.37
N TYR A 156 -12.00 2.06 4.47
CA TYR A 156 -12.72 0.82 4.69
C TYR A 156 -14.09 1.06 5.33
N GLU A 157 -15.00 0.12 5.14
CA GLU A 157 -16.32 0.07 5.77
C GLU A 157 -16.52 -1.30 6.44
N ASP A 158 -17.57 -1.44 7.24
CA ASP A 158 -17.93 -2.74 7.79
C ASP A 158 -18.27 -3.75 6.69
N ALA A 159 -17.90 -5.01 6.89
CA ALA A 159 -18.39 -6.09 6.03
C ALA A 159 -19.88 -6.32 6.34
N GLU A 160 -20.71 -6.40 5.30
CA GLU A 160 -22.13 -6.78 5.38
C GLU A 160 -22.32 -8.22 5.86
#